data_AF-A0A258B633-F1
#
_entry.id   AF-A0A258B633-F1
#
_cell.length_a   1.000
_cell.length_b   1.000
_cell.length_c   1.000
_cell.angle_alpha   90.00
_cell.angle_beta   90.00
_cell.angle_gamma   90.00
#
_symmetry.space_group_name_H-M   'P 1'
#
loop_
_entity.id
_entity.type
_entity.pdbx_description
1 polymer ?
#
loop_
_entity_poly.entity_id
_entity_poly.type
_entity_poly.pdbx_seq_one_letter_code
_entity_poly.pdbx_strand_id
1 'polypeptide(L)'
;MAELLEPVEITIPVADKDGYEKTYILSKFDAVAGREIVFQYPTSVIPKLGDYKLNEELMFKMMSYVAVPQDSGIPLRLTTRALVNNHVPDWETLYIIEKEMMKLNCSFFRNGRASNFFDDVRRLA
;
A
#
# COMPACT_ATOMS: atom_id res chain seq x y z
N MET A 1 5.23 10.31 -16.03
CA MET A 1 4.81 9.41 -14.95
C MET A 1 5.95 8.42 -14.75
N ALA A 2 6.46 8.26 -13.54
CA ALA A 2 7.66 7.45 -13.27
C ALA A 2 7.39 5.94 -13.45
N GLU A 3 8.37 5.19 -13.96
CA GLU A 3 8.34 3.72 -14.05
C GLU A 3 8.21 3.06 -12.66
N LEU A 4 7.82 1.78 -12.62
CA LEU A 4 7.80 1.01 -11.38
C LEU A 4 9.24 0.81 -10.89
N LEU A 5 9.60 1.47 -9.79
CA LEU A 5 10.95 1.39 -9.20
C LEU A 5 11.11 0.10 -8.41
N GLU A 6 12.11 -0.72 -8.76
CA GLU A 6 12.41 -2.00 -8.09
C GLU A 6 11.16 -2.87 -7.84
N PRO A 7 10.51 -3.34 -8.92
CA PRO A 7 9.26 -4.09 -8.80
C PRO A 7 9.46 -5.42 -8.06
N VAL A 8 8.57 -5.72 -7.13
CA VAL A 8 8.53 -6.97 -6.38
C VAL A 8 7.16 -7.60 -6.56
N GLU A 9 7.14 -8.85 -7.00
CA GLU A 9 5.92 -9.63 -7.11
C GLU A 9 5.56 -10.25 -5.76
N ILE A 10 4.30 -10.16 -5.38
CA ILE A 10 3.73 -10.85 -4.23
C ILE A 10 2.46 -11.58 -4.65
N THR A 11 2.22 -12.73 -4.04
CA THR A 11 0.99 -13.49 -4.22
C THR A 11 0.20 -13.44 -2.92
N ILE A 12 -1.06 -13.02 -3.01
CA ILE A 12 -1.95 -12.85 -1.86
C ILE A 12 -3.13 -13.83 -2.00
N PRO A 13 -3.41 -14.65 -0.97
CA PRO A 13 -4.64 -15.44 -0.92
C PRO A 13 -5.85 -14.52 -0.73
N VAL A 14 -6.92 -14.77 -1.49
CA VAL A 14 -8.16 -14.01 -1.40
C VAL A 14 -9.07 -14.71 -0.40
N ALA A 15 -9.39 -14.04 0.70
CA ALA A 15 -10.05 -14.63 1.87
C ALA A 15 -11.39 -15.31 1.55
N ASP A 16 -12.18 -14.74 0.64
CA ASP A 16 -13.52 -15.22 0.31
C ASP A 16 -13.55 -16.34 -0.74
N LYS A 17 -12.38 -16.79 -1.23
CA LYS A 17 -12.28 -17.83 -2.26
C LYS A 17 -11.17 -18.82 -1.90
N ASP A 18 -11.57 -19.92 -1.31
CA ASP A 18 -10.66 -20.97 -0.88
C ASP A 18 -9.78 -21.46 -2.04
N GLY A 19 -8.46 -21.38 -1.86
CA GLY A 19 -7.45 -21.71 -2.88
C GLY A 19 -7.27 -20.70 -4.02
N TYR A 20 -7.93 -19.53 -4.00
CA TYR A 20 -7.73 -18.48 -5.00
C TYR A 20 -6.66 -17.50 -4.52
N GLU A 21 -5.58 -17.40 -5.30
CA GLU A 21 -4.51 -16.46 -5.07
C GLU A 21 -4.42 -15.45 -6.20
N LYS A 22 -4.00 -14.22 -5.87
CA LYS A 22 -3.81 -13.16 -6.85
C LYS A 22 -2.44 -12.53 -6.70
N THR A 23 -1.74 -12.39 -7.83
CA THR A 23 -0.42 -11.78 -7.89
C THR A 23 -0.53 -10.26 -8.11
N TYR A 24 0.28 -9.52 -7.37
CA TYR A 24 0.44 -8.07 -7.48
C TYR A 24 1.93 -7.73 -7.61
N ILE A 25 2.21 -6.64 -8.29
CA ILE A 25 3.55 -6.09 -8.48
C ILE A 25 3.62 -4.78 -7.72
N LEU A 26 4.45 -4.73 -6.70
CA LEU A 26 4.64 -3.57 -5.83
C LEU A 26 5.92 -2.85 -6.25
N SER A 27 5.92 -1.53 -6.20
CA SER A 27 7.14 -0.75 -6.45
C SER A 27 7.46 0.21 -5.32
N LYS A 28 8.72 0.67 -5.29
CA LYS A 28 9.12 1.76 -4.40
C LYS A 28 8.41 3.07 -4.75
N PHE A 29 8.17 3.89 -3.73
CA PHE A 29 7.65 5.24 -3.87
C PHE A 29 8.73 6.19 -4.39
N ASP A 30 8.29 7.20 -5.14
CA ASP A 30 9.13 8.39 -5.38
C ASP A 30 9.40 9.11 -4.06
N ALA A 31 10.54 9.78 -3.92
CA ALA A 31 10.96 10.39 -2.64
C ALA A 31 9.90 11.32 -2.01
N VAL A 32 9.22 12.13 -2.83
CA VAL A 32 8.19 13.07 -2.36
C VAL A 32 6.91 12.35 -1.97
N ALA A 33 6.44 11.42 -2.80
CA ALA A 33 5.25 10.62 -2.50
C ALA A 33 5.46 9.74 -1.27
N GLY A 34 6.63 9.12 -1.15
CA GLY A 34 7.02 8.30 -0.01
C GLY A 34 7.05 9.10 1.29
N ARG A 35 7.58 10.33 1.29
CA ARG A 35 7.52 11.20 2.47
C ARG A 35 6.08 11.45 2.93
N GLU A 36 5.17 11.70 2.00
CA GLU A 36 3.78 11.98 2.35
C GLU A 36 3.06 10.74 2.87
N ILE A 37 3.14 9.63 2.13
CA ILE A 37 2.50 8.36 2.47
C ILE A 37 3.03 7.84 3.81
N VAL A 38 4.35 7.73 3.98
CA VAL A 38 4.95 7.06 5.14
C VAL A 38 4.66 7.80 6.45
N PHE A 39 4.62 9.13 6.42
CA PHE A 39 4.38 9.93 7.63
C PHE A 39 2.90 10.12 7.96
N GLN A 40 2.03 10.21 6.94
CA GLN A 40 0.62 10.55 7.15
C GLN A 40 -0.31 9.33 7.11
N TYR A 41 0.00 8.32 6.31
CA TYR A 41 -0.88 7.16 6.18
C TYR A 41 -1.13 6.45 7.52
N PRO A 42 -0.09 6.13 8.32
CA PRO A 42 -0.32 5.41 9.57
C PRO A 42 -1.06 6.24 10.63
N THR A 43 -0.84 7.55 10.66
CA THR A 43 -1.46 8.47 11.61
C THR A 43 -2.90 8.79 11.24
N SER A 44 -3.22 8.81 9.94
CA SER A 44 -4.57 9.05 9.42
C SER A 44 -5.59 7.95 9.77
N VAL A 45 -5.15 6.75 10.17
CA VAL A 45 -6.02 5.63 10.58
C VAL A 45 -6.34 5.66 12.09
N ILE A 46 -5.66 6.50 12.89
CA ILE A 46 -5.80 6.50 14.35
C ILE A 46 -7.22 6.95 14.76
N PRO A 47 -7.98 6.14 15.51
CA PRO A 47 -9.33 6.50 15.95
C PRO A 47 -9.33 7.82 16.73
N LYS A 48 -10.26 8.74 16.39
CA LYS A 48 -10.45 10.08 16.98
C LYS A 48 -9.37 11.14 16.68
N LEU A 49 -8.26 10.77 16.02
CA LEU A 49 -7.18 11.68 15.59
C LEU A 49 -7.03 11.75 14.06
N GLY A 50 -7.44 10.71 13.36
CA GLY A 50 -7.30 10.58 11.92
C GLY A 50 -8.37 11.34 11.11
N ASP A 51 -7.99 11.79 9.92
CA ASP A 51 -8.89 12.25 8.87
C ASP A 51 -9.08 11.11 7.86
N TYR A 52 -10.26 10.50 7.85
CA TYR A 52 -10.58 9.40 6.95
C TYR A 52 -10.48 9.79 5.48
N LYS A 53 -10.80 11.04 5.10
CA LYS A 53 -10.68 11.48 3.71
C LYS A 53 -9.22 11.53 3.29
N LEU A 54 -8.36 12.07 4.15
CA LEU A 54 -6.91 12.06 3.91
C LEU A 54 -6.37 10.63 3.84
N ASN A 55 -6.84 9.74 4.72
CA ASN A 55 -6.46 8.33 4.67
C ASN A 55 -6.82 7.69 3.32
N GLU A 56 -8.04 7.91 2.85
CA GLU A 56 -8.52 7.39 1.56
C GLU A 56 -7.70 7.95 0.39
N GLU A 57 -7.39 9.24 0.38
CA GLU A 57 -6.54 9.88 -0.64
C GLU A 57 -5.13 9.26 -0.67
N LEU A 58 -4.53 9.07 0.50
CA LEU A 58 -3.21 8.47 0.64
C LEU A 58 -3.21 6.98 0.26
N MET A 59 -4.29 6.26 0.54
CA MET A 59 -4.48 4.88 0.09
C MET A 59 -4.47 4.82 -1.45
N PHE A 60 -5.26 5.65 -2.13
CA PHE A 60 -5.25 5.66 -3.60
C PHE A 60 -3.89 6.10 -4.18
N LYS A 61 -3.21 7.03 -3.52
CA LYS A 61 -1.85 7.43 -3.87
C LYS A 61 -0.87 6.26 -3.74
N MET A 62 -0.96 5.48 -2.66
CA MET A 62 -0.17 4.26 -2.45
C MET A 62 -0.47 3.22 -3.53
N MET A 63 -1.75 2.97 -3.84
CA MET A 63 -2.19 2.00 -4.85
C MET A 63 -1.71 2.34 -6.26
N SER A 64 -1.40 3.61 -6.55
CA SER A 64 -0.79 3.99 -7.84
C SER A 64 0.60 3.35 -8.06
N TYR A 65 1.26 2.88 -7.00
CA TYR A 65 2.53 2.14 -7.04
C TYR A 65 2.34 0.60 -7.00
N VAL A 66 1.11 0.14 -7.19
CA VAL A 66 0.74 -1.27 -7.30
C VAL A 66 0.25 -1.55 -8.71
N ALA A 67 0.65 -2.69 -9.27
CA ALA A 67 0.18 -3.18 -10.55
C ALA A 67 -0.27 -4.64 -10.48
N VAL A 68 -1.02 -5.06 -11.48
CA VAL A 68 -1.34 -6.48 -11.73
C VAL A 68 -0.66 -6.93 -13.03
N PRO A 69 -0.14 -8.16 -13.09
CA PRO A 69 0.36 -8.71 -14.34
C PRO A 69 -0.77 -8.79 -15.38
N GLN A 70 -0.42 -8.59 -16.65
CA GLN A 70 -1.32 -8.77 -17.78
C GLN A 70 -0.70 -9.72 -18.80
N ASP A 71 -1.55 -10.41 -19.55
CA ASP A 71 -1.14 -11.30 -20.64
C ASP A 71 -0.38 -10.56 -21.76
N SER A 72 -0.57 -9.25 -21.88
CA SER A 72 0.14 -8.37 -22.81
C SER A 72 1.61 -8.16 -22.47
N GLY A 73 2.06 -8.60 -21.28
CA GLY A 73 3.40 -8.37 -20.75
C GLY A 73 3.63 -6.97 -20.15
N ILE A 74 2.66 -6.06 -20.27
CA ILE A 74 2.72 -4.72 -19.65
C ILE A 74 1.86 -4.72 -18.38
N PRO A 75 2.46 -4.58 -17.18
CA PRO A 75 1.68 -4.52 -15.94
C PRO A 75 0.67 -3.37 -15.92
N LEU A 76 -0.54 -3.66 -15.46
CA LEU A 76 -1.60 -2.67 -15.30
C LEU A 76 -1.52 -2.04 -13.91
N ARG A 77 -1.16 -0.77 -13.84
CA ARG A 77 -1.11 -0.01 -12.59
C ARG A 77 -2.49 0.35 -12.09
N LEU A 78 -2.70 0.25 -10.78
CA LEU A 78 -3.98 0.51 -10.12
C LEU A 78 -4.12 2.00 -9.75
N THR A 79 -4.08 2.87 -10.76
CA THR A 79 -4.02 4.33 -10.58
C THR A 79 -5.37 4.99 -10.32
N THR A 80 -6.48 4.26 -10.46
CA THR A 80 -7.83 4.80 -10.29
C THR A 80 -8.66 3.94 -9.35
N ARG A 81 -9.66 4.54 -8.71
CA ARG A 81 -10.62 3.84 -7.86
C ARG A 81 -11.28 2.66 -8.58
N ALA A 82 -11.63 2.83 -9.86
CA ALA A 82 -12.23 1.75 -10.65
C ALA A 82 -11.27 0.57 -10.84
N LEU A 83 -9.99 0.84 -11.10
CA LEU A 83 -8.98 -0.21 -11.22
C LEU A 83 -8.73 -0.92 -9.88
N VAL A 84 -8.65 -0.16 -8.77
CA VAL A 84 -8.53 -0.76 -7.43
C VAL A 84 -9.73 -1.66 -7.14
N ASN A 85 -10.96 -1.16 -7.30
CA ASN A 85 -12.17 -1.93 -7.01
C ASN A 85 -12.33 -3.18 -7.89
N ASN A 86 -11.86 -3.13 -9.14
CA ASN A 86 -11.95 -4.27 -10.06
C ASN A 86 -10.87 -5.32 -9.80
N HIS A 87 -9.71 -4.90 -9.30
CA HIS A 87 -8.55 -5.79 -9.15
C HIS A 87 -8.26 -6.18 -7.70
N VAL A 88 -8.80 -5.50 -6.71
CA VAL A 88 -8.68 -5.83 -5.29
C VAL A 88 -10.06 -6.26 -4.78
N PRO A 89 -10.28 -7.57 -4.56
CA PRO A 89 -11.61 -8.15 -4.39
C PRO A 89 -12.27 -7.79 -3.05
N ASP A 90 -11.49 -7.61 -2.00
CA ASP A 90 -11.98 -7.43 -0.63
C ASP A 90 -11.04 -6.54 0.19
N TRP A 91 -11.52 -6.15 1.38
CA TRP A 91 -10.79 -5.26 2.27
C TRP A 91 -9.54 -5.91 2.87
N GLU A 92 -9.54 -7.23 3.10
CA GLU A 92 -8.40 -7.95 3.67
C GLU A 92 -7.24 -7.96 2.68
N THR A 93 -7.55 -8.23 1.41
CA THR A 93 -6.60 -8.15 0.30
C THR A 93 -6.01 -6.74 0.19
N LEU A 94 -6.85 -5.70 0.27
CA LEU A 94 -6.39 -4.31 0.26
C LEU A 94 -5.43 -4.04 1.43
N TYR A 95 -5.80 -4.45 2.64
CA TYR A 95 -4.99 -4.28 3.84
C TYR A 95 -3.64 -5.01 3.76
N ILE A 96 -3.60 -6.23 3.19
CA ILE A 96 -2.35 -6.97 2.98
C ILE A 96 -1.44 -6.21 2.01
N ILE A 97 -1.97 -5.70 0.89
CA ILE A 97 -1.21 -4.91 -0.07
C ILE A 97 -0.60 -3.67 0.62
N GLU A 98 -1.41 -2.92 1.37
CA GLU A 98 -0.94 -1.74 2.10
C GLU A 98 0.20 -2.07 3.07
N LYS A 99 0.06 -3.17 3.81
CA LYS A 99 1.09 -3.64 4.74
C LYS A 99 2.38 -4.00 4.03
N GLU A 100 2.31 -4.71 2.90
CA GLU A 100 3.49 -5.06 2.10
C GLU A 100 4.13 -3.83 1.44
N MET A 101 3.33 -2.87 0.97
CA MET A 101 3.83 -1.58 0.46
C MET A 101 4.61 -0.81 1.52
N MET A 102 4.09 -0.76 2.75
CA MET A 102 4.78 -0.12 3.88
C MET A 102 6.07 -0.85 4.26
N LYS A 103 6.08 -2.19 4.25
CA LYS A 103 7.30 -2.99 4.50
C LYS A 103 8.37 -2.79 3.42
N LEU A 104 7.96 -2.77 2.16
CA LEU A 104 8.85 -2.57 1.02
C LEU A 104 9.53 -1.20 1.07
N ASN A 105 8.74 -0.16 1.39
CA ASN A 105 9.20 1.22 1.33
C ASN A 105 9.84 1.74 2.63
N CYS A 106 9.67 1.02 3.74
CA CYS A 106 10.22 1.43 5.03
C CYS A 106 11.05 0.34 5.67
N SER A 107 12.38 0.56 5.69
CA SER A 107 13.33 -0.27 6.41
C SER A 107 13.02 -0.40 7.91
N PHE A 108 12.36 0.61 8.50
CA PHE A 108 11.89 0.60 9.89
C PHE A 108 10.79 -0.45 10.17
N PHE A 109 9.84 -0.61 9.25
CA PHE A 109 8.77 -1.62 9.36
C PHE A 109 9.28 -3.02 9.08
N ARG A 110 10.27 -3.16 8.18
CA ARG A 110 10.94 -4.45 7.91
C ARG A 110 11.73 -4.99 9.12
N ASN A 111 12.30 -4.11 9.94
CA ASN A 111 13.13 -4.48 11.08
C ASN A 111 12.34 -4.58 12.41
N GLY A 112 11.00 -4.61 12.37
CA GLY A 112 10.17 -4.72 13.57
C GLY A 112 10.17 -3.48 14.49
N ARG A 113 10.68 -2.34 14.02
CA ARG A 113 10.78 -1.09 14.79
C ARG A 113 9.56 -0.17 14.63
N ALA A 114 8.50 -0.68 14.00
CA ALA A 114 7.26 0.07 13.77
C ALA A 114 6.66 0.60 15.09
N SER A 115 6.65 -0.21 16.16
CA SER A 115 6.15 0.19 17.48
C SER A 115 6.86 1.43 18.02
N ASN A 116 8.19 1.47 17.93
CA ASN A 116 8.99 2.59 18.41
C ASN A 116 8.72 3.86 17.61
N PHE A 117 8.49 3.74 16.30
CA PHE A 117 8.10 4.88 15.46
C PHE A 117 6.72 5.44 15.85
N PHE A 118 5.72 4.57 16.06
CA PHE A 118 4.40 5.00 16.51
C PHE A 118 4.44 5.63 17.91
N ASP A 119 5.26 5.10 18.82
CA ASP A 119 5.48 5.68 20.14
C ASP A 119 6.15 7.07 20.05
N ASP A 120 7.15 7.22 19.17
CA ASP A 120 7.82 8.52 18.94
C ASP A 120 6.88 9.55 18.31
N VAL A 121 6.08 9.16 17.31
CA VAL A 121 5.09 10.05 16.70
C VAL A 121 4.02 10.45 17.71
N ARG A 122 3.54 9.52 18.54
CA ARG A 122 2.55 9.80 19.59
C ARG A 122 3.09 10.73 20.68
N ARG A 123 4.41 10.75 20.92
CA ARG A 123 5.05 11.69 21.86
C ARG A 123 5.20 13.10 21.29
N LEU A 124 5.10 13.27 19.97
CA LEU A 124 5.25 14.54 19.26
C LEU A 124 3.90 15.20 18.90
N ALA A 125 2.79 14.47 19.06
CA ALA A 125 1.42 14.95 18.88
C ALA A 125 0.78 15.30 20.24
#